data_AF-I7AR10-F1
#
_entry.id   AF-I7AR10-F1
#
_cell.length_a   1.000
_cell.length_b   1.000
_cell.length_c   1.000
_cell.angle_alpha   90.00
_cell.angle_beta   90.00
_cell.angle_gamma   90.00
#
_symmetry.space_group_name_H-M   'P 1'
#
loop_
_entity.id
_entity.type
_entity.pdbx_description
1 polymer ?
#
loop_
_entity_poly.entity_id
_entity_poly.type
_entity_poly.pdbx_seq_one_letter_code
_entity_poly.pdbx_strand_id
1 'polypeptide(L)'
;MTAQDTLKREEKFLGLFRRICVGNKVVFKAVIGLFLGIVRTQLDLANEVFKADISVKNGDLLKAESIYKEISQYFRDNDVFRKKYAEFLMAKGEYGEVIKGFGKDPEMKEKVKRANECLSILVSNNIRLIATLIKESPYSKLVLEAYIQVCLVDEKLEEAEKFVKKSRSLFPNEPGFAHQEMQLYFLRGMFSPGIKALNSLEYKEMASSFASILESYEWIKRSNLNSKDKCKRLDKLVRTISLIESDSNFFPSIFSTLKLSVIFDLCKSGVEGGVQGLSSRARYLYSKRNNEDTMYLYIMALILDGNIKEAEEKFNLFKFRNMKLKNHISHRLQMVKDEREKKKREKEEKKYRRRGYTEENYGGMPRNKGDFLGYYKTLGFKEGERPDEKEIKKAYRKLVVENKKKKKNPQEEKEWEENFKKLNKAFGVLRDKKKREMYDKGIDPDNPQQAAAGFGNDPFQEIFRGFGNFGFFDFPDQRRGRRRSTTTYFYF
;
A
#
# COMPACT_ATOMS: atom_id res chain seq x y z
N MET A 1 51.67 6.51 -30.76
CA MET A 1 52.70 6.46 -31.82
C MET A 1 52.32 5.33 -32.74
N THR A 2 51.94 5.62 -33.98
CA THR A 2 51.48 4.61 -34.95
C THR A 2 52.67 3.82 -35.48
N ALA A 3 52.45 2.57 -35.92
CA ALA A 3 53.47 1.69 -36.49
C ALA A 3 54.22 2.30 -37.70
N GLN A 4 53.66 3.34 -38.32
CA GLN A 4 54.31 4.09 -39.40
C GLN A 4 55.37 5.09 -38.91
N ASP A 5 55.24 5.62 -37.69
CA ASP A 5 56.25 6.51 -37.10
C ASP A 5 57.49 5.74 -36.61
N THR A 6 57.31 4.48 -36.22
CA THR A 6 58.41 3.55 -35.88
C THR A 6 59.17 3.14 -37.14
N LEU A 7 58.48 2.82 -38.24
CA LEU A 7 59.12 2.48 -39.53
C LEU A 7 59.92 3.65 -40.14
N LYS A 8 59.41 4.89 -40.07
CA LYS A 8 60.15 6.08 -40.53
C LYS A 8 61.37 6.41 -39.67
N ARG A 9 61.33 6.11 -38.35
CA ARG A 9 62.50 6.21 -37.48
C ARG A 9 63.52 5.10 -37.77
N GLU A 10 63.06 3.88 -38.08
CA GLU A 10 63.89 2.75 -38.47
C GLU A 10 64.64 3.00 -39.78
N GLU A 11 64.01 3.57 -40.81
CA GLU A 11 64.69 3.91 -42.07
C GLU A 11 65.75 5.01 -41.89
N LYS A 12 65.47 6.04 -41.09
CA LYS A 12 66.44 7.09 -40.74
C LYS A 12 67.61 6.54 -39.92
N PHE A 13 67.34 5.59 -39.03
CA PHE A 13 68.37 4.89 -38.26
C PHE A 13 69.21 3.95 -39.13
N LEU A 14 68.59 3.18 -40.04
CA LEU A 14 69.27 2.33 -41.02
C LEU A 14 70.19 3.14 -41.95
N GLY A 15 69.77 4.36 -42.32
CA GLY A 15 70.60 5.33 -43.04
C GLY A 15 71.81 5.82 -42.23
N LEU A 16 71.66 6.00 -40.91
CA LEU A 16 72.75 6.32 -40.00
C LEU A 16 73.70 5.12 -39.80
N PHE A 17 73.15 3.90 -39.71
CA PHE A 17 73.87 2.64 -39.58
C PHE A 17 74.72 2.32 -40.82
N ARG A 18 74.23 2.60 -42.04
CA ARG A 18 75.04 2.46 -43.27
C ARG A 18 76.28 3.35 -43.27
N ARG A 19 76.25 4.51 -42.62
CA ARG A 19 77.43 5.39 -42.49
C ARG A 19 78.44 4.92 -41.43
N ILE A 20 78.01 4.15 -40.43
CA ILE A 20 78.88 3.58 -39.38
C ILE A 20 79.59 2.30 -39.87
N CYS A 21 79.15 1.72 -40.99
CA CYS A 21 79.65 0.43 -41.52
C CYS A 21 81.04 0.45 -42.17
N VAL A 22 81.80 1.55 -42.10
CA VAL A 22 83.19 1.59 -42.61
C VAL A 22 84.15 1.56 -41.43
N GLY A 23 84.53 0.36 -40.96
CA GLY A 23 85.78 0.24 -40.20
C GLY A 23 85.93 -0.89 -39.18
N ASN A 24 84.86 -1.40 -38.54
CA ASN A 24 85.07 -2.33 -37.42
C ASN A 24 84.00 -3.43 -37.26
N LYS A 25 84.25 -4.60 -37.87
CA LYS A 25 83.40 -5.81 -37.80
C LYS A 25 83.16 -6.31 -36.36
N VAL A 26 84.10 -6.05 -35.43
CA VAL A 26 83.99 -6.43 -34.02
C VAL A 26 82.95 -5.57 -33.29
N VAL A 27 82.97 -4.25 -33.52
CA VAL A 27 81.98 -3.32 -32.96
C VAL A 27 80.59 -3.62 -33.52
N PHE A 28 80.49 -3.94 -34.81
CA PHE A 28 79.22 -4.34 -35.44
C PHE A 28 78.64 -5.63 -34.84
N LYS A 29 79.45 -6.67 -34.64
CA LYS A 29 79.02 -7.90 -33.96
C LYS A 29 78.61 -7.66 -32.50
N ALA A 30 79.32 -6.79 -31.78
CA ALA A 30 78.97 -6.43 -30.41
C ALA A 30 77.63 -5.66 -30.34
N VAL A 31 77.40 -4.70 -31.25
CA VAL A 31 76.15 -3.93 -31.32
C VAL A 31 74.97 -4.81 -31.71
N ILE A 32 75.14 -5.72 -32.69
CA ILE A 32 74.10 -6.69 -33.04
C ILE A 32 73.85 -7.68 -31.90
N GLY A 33 74.89 -8.17 -31.22
CA GLY A 33 74.74 -9.07 -30.07
C GLY A 33 73.98 -8.41 -28.91
N LEU A 34 74.27 -7.15 -28.64
CA LEU A 34 73.60 -6.35 -27.61
C LEU A 34 72.15 -6.03 -28.02
N PHE A 35 71.91 -5.72 -29.30
CA PHE A 35 70.57 -5.52 -29.85
C PHE A 35 69.73 -6.80 -29.81
N LEU A 36 70.28 -7.94 -30.25
CA LEU A 36 69.63 -9.25 -30.18
C LEU A 36 69.37 -9.68 -28.72
N GLY A 37 70.29 -9.36 -27.81
CA GLY A 37 70.11 -9.54 -26.37
C GLY A 37 68.92 -8.74 -25.84
N ILE A 38 68.84 -7.44 -26.17
CA ILE A 38 67.71 -6.58 -25.79
C ILE A 38 66.40 -7.11 -26.38
N VAL A 39 66.38 -7.46 -27.67
CA VAL A 39 65.18 -8.01 -28.33
C VAL A 39 64.74 -9.33 -27.67
N ARG A 40 65.69 -10.20 -27.31
CA ARG A 40 65.40 -11.44 -26.59
C ARG A 40 64.80 -11.18 -25.22
N THR A 41 65.37 -10.25 -24.44
CA THR A 41 64.82 -9.88 -23.12
C THR A 41 63.42 -9.25 -23.21
N GLN A 42 63.14 -8.47 -24.27
CA GLN A 42 61.80 -7.91 -24.48
C GLN A 42 60.79 -8.97 -24.93
N LEU A 43 61.22 -9.94 -25.74
CA LEU A 43 60.40 -11.08 -26.15
C LEU A 43 60.07 -11.98 -24.95
N ASP A 44 61.04 -12.22 -24.08
CA ASP A 44 60.85 -12.99 -22.84
C ASP A 44 59.87 -12.28 -21.88
N LEU A 45 60.01 -10.96 -21.70
CA LEU A 45 59.05 -10.17 -20.92
C LEU A 45 57.62 -10.24 -21.51
N ALA A 46 57.48 -10.08 -22.83
CA ALA A 46 56.19 -10.14 -23.49
C ALA A 46 55.51 -11.52 -23.30
N ASN A 47 56.30 -12.60 -23.39
CA ASN A 47 55.81 -13.95 -23.16
C ASN A 47 55.35 -14.17 -21.71
N GLU A 48 56.11 -13.70 -20.72
CA GLU A 48 55.74 -13.86 -19.31
C GLU A 48 54.52 -13.02 -18.93
N VAL A 49 54.43 -11.76 -19.40
CA VAL A 49 53.23 -10.92 -19.22
C VAL A 49 52.03 -11.58 -19.89
N PHE A 50 52.19 -12.17 -21.07
CA PHE A 50 51.11 -12.88 -21.75
C PHE A 50 50.64 -14.12 -20.96
N LYS A 51 51.54 -14.88 -20.35
CA LYS A 51 51.18 -15.98 -19.44
C LYS A 51 50.41 -15.50 -18.21
N ALA A 52 50.80 -14.35 -17.65
CA ALA A 52 50.07 -13.72 -16.55
C ALA A 52 48.65 -13.32 -16.99
N ASP A 53 48.51 -12.67 -18.14
CA ASP A 53 47.21 -12.25 -18.68
C ASP A 53 46.28 -13.44 -19.02
N ILE A 54 46.83 -14.56 -19.52
CA ILE A 54 46.06 -15.81 -19.67
C ILE A 54 45.58 -16.32 -18.31
N SER A 55 46.44 -16.31 -17.30
CA SER A 55 46.09 -16.76 -15.95
C SER A 55 44.96 -15.90 -15.37
N VAL A 56 45.01 -14.58 -15.56
CA VAL A 56 43.92 -13.65 -15.21
C VAL A 56 42.63 -13.98 -15.94
N LYS A 57 42.68 -14.20 -17.27
CA LYS A 57 41.50 -14.56 -18.06
C LYS A 57 40.87 -15.89 -17.63
N ASN A 58 41.69 -16.82 -17.17
CA ASN A 58 41.24 -18.11 -16.63
C ASN A 58 40.76 -18.01 -15.17
N GLY A 59 40.85 -16.84 -14.53
CA GLY A 59 40.44 -16.63 -13.15
C GLY A 59 41.45 -17.08 -12.10
N ASP A 60 42.65 -17.50 -12.50
CA ASP A 60 43.72 -17.90 -11.58
C ASP A 60 44.56 -16.67 -11.18
N LEU A 61 43.98 -15.87 -10.28
CA LEU A 61 44.56 -14.60 -9.82
C LEU A 61 45.85 -14.81 -9.01
N LEU A 62 45.94 -15.92 -8.26
CA LEU A 62 47.12 -16.26 -7.46
C LEU A 62 48.31 -16.58 -8.35
N LYS A 63 48.11 -17.39 -9.39
CA LYS A 63 49.14 -17.68 -10.37
C LYS A 63 49.57 -16.43 -11.14
N ALA A 64 48.60 -15.60 -11.56
CA ALA A 64 48.91 -14.33 -12.20
C ALA A 64 49.77 -13.44 -11.30
N GLU A 65 49.42 -13.33 -10.02
CA GLU A 65 50.19 -12.54 -9.05
C GLU A 65 51.61 -13.09 -8.83
N SER A 66 51.77 -14.42 -8.77
CA SER A 66 53.08 -15.07 -8.68
C SER A 66 53.95 -14.72 -9.89
N ILE A 67 53.41 -14.82 -11.10
CA ILE A 67 54.12 -14.48 -12.35
C ILE A 67 54.51 -13.00 -12.34
N TYR A 68 53.58 -12.10 -12.00
CA TYR A 68 53.89 -10.66 -11.91
C TYR A 68 54.98 -10.36 -10.86
N LYS A 69 55.00 -11.08 -9.73
CA LYS A 69 56.06 -10.96 -8.71
C LYS A 69 57.41 -11.44 -9.22
N GLU A 70 57.49 -12.56 -9.94
CA GLU A 70 58.73 -13.03 -10.56
C GLU A 70 59.26 -12.03 -11.60
N ILE A 71 58.40 -11.56 -12.52
CA ILE A 71 58.79 -10.58 -13.53
C ILE A 71 59.31 -9.29 -12.86
N SER A 72 58.70 -8.88 -11.74
CA SER A 72 59.10 -7.67 -11.01
C SER A 72 60.53 -7.70 -10.47
N GLN A 73 61.13 -8.89 -10.26
CA GLN A 73 62.51 -9.01 -9.79
C GLN A 73 63.53 -8.57 -10.86
N TYR A 74 63.19 -8.77 -12.12
CA TYR A 74 64.10 -8.54 -13.25
C TYR A 74 63.73 -7.30 -14.07
N PHE A 75 62.45 -6.91 -14.11
CA PHE A 75 61.93 -5.87 -15.00
C PHE A 75 61.24 -4.72 -14.27
N ARG A 76 61.59 -4.47 -12.99
CA ARG A 76 60.96 -3.43 -12.15
C ARG A 76 60.87 -2.06 -12.83
N ASP A 77 61.93 -1.65 -13.52
CA ASP A 77 62.04 -0.32 -14.15
C ASP A 77 61.48 -0.27 -15.58
N ASN A 78 61.01 -1.39 -16.13
CA ASN A 78 60.49 -1.46 -17.49
C ASN A 78 59.07 -0.86 -17.60
N ASP A 79 58.88 0.14 -18.47
CA ASP A 79 57.61 0.88 -18.62
C ASP A 79 56.42 -0.02 -18.99
N VAL A 80 56.65 -1.00 -19.86
CA VAL A 80 55.60 -1.92 -20.33
C VAL A 80 55.15 -2.80 -19.19
N PHE A 81 56.12 -3.36 -18.44
CA PHE A 81 55.84 -4.14 -17.24
C PHE A 81 55.08 -3.31 -16.19
N ARG A 82 55.59 -2.12 -15.83
CA ARG A 82 54.97 -1.23 -14.84
C ARG A 82 53.52 -0.91 -15.18
N LYS A 83 53.23 -0.58 -16.45
CA LYS A 83 51.86 -0.31 -16.94
C LYS A 83 50.96 -1.54 -16.82
N LYS A 84 51.44 -2.71 -17.24
CA LYS A 84 50.68 -3.97 -17.19
C LYS A 84 50.43 -4.44 -15.76
N TYR A 85 51.43 -4.34 -14.90
CA TYR A 85 51.29 -4.66 -13.50
C TYR A 85 50.30 -3.73 -12.78
N ALA A 86 50.36 -2.42 -13.04
CA ALA A 86 49.36 -1.49 -12.54
C ALA A 86 47.95 -1.81 -13.05
N GLU A 87 47.78 -2.20 -14.32
CA GLU A 87 46.48 -2.65 -14.87
C GLU A 87 45.95 -3.88 -14.13
N PHE A 88 46.82 -4.85 -13.85
CA PHE A 88 46.47 -6.04 -13.08
C PHE A 88 46.03 -5.70 -11.65
N LEU A 89 46.79 -4.85 -10.94
CA LEU A 89 46.43 -4.38 -9.59
C LEU A 89 45.10 -3.62 -9.58
N MET A 90 44.89 -2.73 -10.56
CA MET A 90 43.60 -2.05 -10.76
C MET A 90 42.48 -3.06 -10.97
N ALA A 91 42.69 -4.09 -11.80
CA ALA A 91 41.68 -5.11 -12.08
C ALA A 91 41.27 -5.94 -10.84
N LYS A 92 42.21 -6.16 -9.91
CA LYS A 92 41.96 -6.76 -8.58
C LYS A 92 41.34 -5.78 -7.58
N GLY A 93 41.31 -4.49 -7.86
CA GLY A 93 40.87 -3.44 -6.93
C GLY A 93 41.90 -3.08 -5.86
N GLU A 94 43.18 -3.41 -6.07
CA GLU A 94 44.28 -3.10 -5.16
C GLU A 94 44.84 -1.69 -5.41
N TYR A 95 43.96 -0.68 -5.42
CA TYR A 95 44.32 0.69 -5.79
C TYR A 95 45.38 1.30 -4.87
N GLY A 96 45.37 0.94 -3.59
CA GLY A 96 46.37 1.39 -2.63
C GLY A 96 47.79 0.97 -3.01
N GLU A 97 47.95 -0.23 -3.57
CA GLU A 97 49.26 -0.73 -4.02
C GLU A 97 49.73 -0.02 -5.29
N VAL A 98 48.81 0.34 -6.19
CA VAL A 98 49.12 1.19 -7.36
C VAL A 98 49.61 2.56 -6.91
N ILE A 99 48.93 3.18 -5.95
CA ILE A 99 49.28 4.52 -5.45
C ILE A 99 50.62 4.50 -4.72
N LYS A 100 50.86 3.51 -3.85
CA LYS A 100 52.13 3.35 -3.13
C LYS A 100 53.29 3.05 -4.07
N GLY A 101 53.09 2.13 -5.02
CA GLY A 101 54.14 1.65 -5.93
C GLY A 101 54.54 2.67 -6.99
N PHE A 102 53.57 3.43 -7.53
CA PHE A 102 53.78 4.30 -8.68
C PHE A 102 53.54 5.79 -8.42
N GLY A 103 53.23 6.20 -7.18
CA GLY A 103 52.81 7.58 -6.87
C GLY A 103 53.84 8.67 -7.17
N LYS A 104 55.14 8.33 -7.19
CA LYS A 104 56.22 9.26 -7.52
C LYS A 104 56.64 9.20 -9.00
N ASP A 105 56.06 8.29 -9.77
CA ASP A 105 56.43 8.03 -11.15
C ASP A 105 55.67 8.99 -12.11
N PRO A 106 56.36 9.94 -12.76
CA PRO A 106 55.71 10.93 -13.63
C PRO A 106 55.01 10.30 -14.83
N GLU A 107 55.48 9.14 -15.33
CA GLU A 107 54.87 8.46 -16.47
C GLU A 107 53.58 7.72 -16.11
N MET A 108 53.38 7.43 -14.83
CA MET A 108 52.22 6.71 -14.29
C MET A 108 51.17 7.63 -13.66
N LYS A 109 51.38 8.95 -13.74
CA LYS A 109 50.52 9.96 -13.09
C LYS A 109 49.03 9.80 -13.39
N GLU A 110 48.67 9.48 -14.63
CA GLU A 110 47.26 9.29 -15.02
C GLU A 110 46.65 8.03 -14.39
N LYS A 111 47.37 6.91 -14.40
CA LYS A 111 46.91 5.66 -13.74
C LYS A 111 46.81 5.83 -12.23
N VAL A 112 47.77 6.52 -11.60
CA VAL A 112 47.72 6.82 -10.16
C VAL A 112 46.55 7.75 -9.83
N LYS A 113 46.27 8.76 -10.66
CA LYS A 113 45.09 9.62 -10.49
C LYS A 113 43.81 8.77 -10.56
N ARG A 114 43.69 7.89 -11.55
CA ARG A 114 42.54 7.00 -11.67
C ARG A 114 42.41 6.04 -10.47
N ALA A 115 43.53 5.51 -9.97
CA ALA A 115 43.55 4.66 -8.79
C ALA A 115 43.03 5.41 -7.54
N ASN A 116 43.40 6.69 -7.35
CA ASN A 116 42.87 7.52 -6.27
C ASN A 116 41.36 7.74 -6.40
N GLU A 117 40.84 7.99 -7.61
CA GLU A 117 39.41 8.12 -7.86
C GLU A 117 38.65 6.82 -7.55
N CYS A 118 39.19 5.66 -7.96
CA CYS A 118 38.55 4.38 -7.67
C CYS A 118 38.60 4.04 -6.18
N LEU A 119 39.71 4.38 -5.50
CA LEU A 119 39.85 4.21 -4.05
C LEU A 119 38.85 5.09 -3.28
N SER A 120 38.64 6.34 -3.69
CA SER A 120 37.65 7.21 -3.04
C SER A 120 36.22 6.67 -3.21
N ILE A 121 35.91 6.07 -4.37
CA ILE A 121 34.64 5.37 -4.58
C ILE A 121 34.50 4.15 -3.66
N LEU A 122 35.54 3.32 -3.51
CA LEU A 122 35.50 2.18 -2.58
C LEU A 122 35.27 2.61 -1.12
N VAL A 123 35.94 3.68 -0.69
CA VAL A 123 35.83 4.19 0.69
C VAL A 123 34.49 4.87 0.95
N SER A 124 33.76 5.31 -0.09
CA SER A 124 32.44 5.95 0.06
C SER A 124 31.38 5.08 0.73
N ASN A 125 31.59 3.77 0.80
CA ASN A 125 30.63 2.77 1.29
C ASN A 125 29.27 2.80 0.59
N ASN A 126 29.19 3.44 -0.60
CA ASN A 126 27.99 3.49 -1.41
C ASN A 126 28.02 2.34 -2.42
N ILE A 127 27.24 1.29 -2.15
CA ILE A 127 27.19 0.06 -2.95
C ILE A 127 26.91 0.35 -4.43
N ARG A 128 26.03 1.31 -4.76
CA ARG A 128 25.72 1.65 -6.16
C ARG A 128 26.92 2.28 -6.87
N LEU A 129 27.67 3.16 -6.19
CA LEU A 129 28.89 3.75 -6.76
C LEU A 129 29.98 2.70 -6.90
N ILE A 130 30.19 1.85 -5.90
CA ILE A 130 31.17 0.76 -5.95
C ILE A 130 30.89 -0.18 -7.12
N ALA A 131 29.62 -0.54 -7.34
CA ALA A 131 29.20 -1.38 -8.45
C ALA A 131 29.58 -0.80 -9.84
N THR A 132 29.72 0.53 -9.98
CA THR A 132 30.14 1.13 -11.26
C THR A 132 31.57 0.75 -11.66
N LEU A 133 32.40 0.33 -10.70
CA LEU A 133 33.79 -0.08 -10.92
C LEU A 133 33.92 -1.47 -11.55
N ILE A 134 32.81 -2.20 -11.79
CA ILE A 134 32.87 -3.60 -12.27
C ILE A 134 33.66 -3.77 -13.57
N LYS A 135 33.69 -2.75 -14.44
CA LYS A 135 34.45 -2.78 -15.70
C LYS A 135 35.95 -2.59 -15.47
N GLU A 136 36.32 -1.76 -14.50
CA GLU A 136 37.71 -1.46 -14.19
C GLU A 136 38.33 -2.50 -13.28
N SER A 137 37.53 -3.05 -12.36
CA SER A 137 37.96 -3.98 -11.33
C SER A 137 37.09 -5.24 -11.30
N PRO A 138 37.05 -6.01 -12.40
CA PRO A 138 36.17 -7.17 -12.55
C PRO A 138 36.55 -8.36 -11.65
N TYR A 139 37.66 -8.28 -10.93
CA TYR A 139 38.17 -9.31 -10.02
C TYR A 139 38.26 -8.82 -8.58
N SER A 140 37.85 -7.59 -8.29
CA SER A 140 37.81 -7.09 -6.92
C SER A 140 36.63 -7.70 -6.17
N LYS A 141 36.92 -8.33 -5.02
CA LYS A 141 35.92 -8.92 -4.14
C LYS A 141 34.81 -7.92 -3.78
N LEU A 142 35.20 -6.74 -3.27
CA LEU A 142 34.25 -5.71 -2.84
C LEU A 142 33.38 -5.19 -3.99
N VAL A 143 33.98 -5.02 -5.17
CA VAL A 143 33.25 -4.57 -6.37
C VAL A 143 32.27 -5.65 -6.84
N LEU A 144 32.68 -6.91 -6.83
CA LEU A 144 31.81 -8.04 -7.20
C LEU A 144 30.64 -8.18 -6.22
N GLU A 145 30.91 -8.15 -4.91
CA GLU A 145 29.87 -8.19 -3.87
C GLU A 145 28.87 -7.04 -4.06
N ALA A 146 29.36 -5.81 -4.22
CA ALA A 146 28.50 -4.65 -4.45
C ALA A 146 27.70 -4.75 -5.76
N TYR A 147 28.33 -5.20 -6.84
CA TYR A 147 27.68 -5.35 -8.14
C TYR A 147 26.56 -6.39 -8.09
N ILE A 148 26.83 -7.58 -7.56
CA ILE A 148 25.83 -8.62 -7.38
C ILE A 148 24.69 -8.10 -6.53
N GLN A 149 24.99 -7.40 -5.43
CA GLN A 149 23.97 -6.84 -4.55
C GLN A 149 23.06 -5.84 -5.28
N VAL A 150 23.62 -4.96 -6.12
CA VAL A 150 22.83 -4.03 -6.94
C VAL A 150 21.98 -4.80 -7.95
N CYS A 151 22.52 -5.83 -8.60
CA CYS A 151 21.74 -6.68 -9.51
C CYS A 151 20.57 -7.37 -8.81
N LEU A 152 20.74 -7.85 -7.58
CA LEU A 152 19.65 -8.44 -6.79
C LEU A 152 18.57 -7.41 -6.45
N VAL A 153 18.96 -6.20 -6.05
CA VAL A 153 18.04 -5.09 -5.71
C VAL A 153 17.27 -4.58 -6.93
N ASP A 154 17.94 -4.46 -8.07
CA ASP A 154 17.35 -4.00 -9.33
C ASP A 154 16.69 -5.16 -10.11
N GLU A 155 16.50 -6.33 -9.48
CA GLU A 155 15.85 -7.53 -10.02
C GLU A 155 16.47 -8.09 -11.33
N LYS A 156 17.76 -7.81 -11.57
CA LYS A 156 18.55 -8.32 -12.71
C LYS A 156 19.12 -9.72 -12.40
N LEU A 157 18.23 -10.70 -12.20
CA LEU A 157 18.59 -12.01 -11.63
C LEU A 157 19.52 -12.85 -12.52
N GLU A 158 19.40 -12.74 -13.85
CA GLU A 158 20.27 -13.47 -14.81
C GLU A 158 21.71 -12.96 -14.74
N GLU A 159 21.86 -11.64 -14.63
CA GLU A 159 23.16 -11.00 -14.48
C GLU A 159 23.76 -11.31 -13.11
N ALA A 160 22.96 -11.25 -12.05
CA ALA A 160 23.37 -11.66 -10.71
C ALA A 160 23.89 -13.10 -10.71
N GLU A 161 23.18 -14.05 -11.34
CA GLU A 161 23.61 -15.45 -11.43
C GLU A 161 24.98 -15.60 -12.10
N LYS A 162 25.20 -14.91 -13.21
CA LYS A 162 26.48 -14.94 -13.94
C LYS A 162 27.63 -14.49 -13.03
N PHE A 163 27.45 -13.38 -12.32
CA PHE A 163 28.50 -12.84 -11.45
C PHE A 163 28.66 -13.62 -10.15
N VAL A 164 27.59 -14.20 -9.59
CA VAL A 164 27.69 -15.13 -8.45
C VAL A 164 28.52 -16.36 -8.83
N LYS A 165 28.24 -17.01 -9.97
CA LYS A 165 29.02 -18.17 -10.44
C LYS A 165 30.50 -17.82 -10.63
N LYS A 166 30.78 -16.69 -11.28
CA LYS A 166 32.14 -16.17 -11.45
C LYS A 166 32.81 -15.92 -10.09
N SER A 167 32.10 -15.34 -9.14
CA SER A 167 32.68 -14.96 -7.85
C SER A 167 32.92 -16.19 -6.96
N ARG A 168 32.03 -17.19 -6.99
CA ARG A 168 32.23 -18.48 -6.29
C ARG A 168 33.40 -19.28 -6.86
N SER A 169 33.69 -19.17 -8.16
CA SER A 169 34.89 -19.79 -8.74
C SER A 169 36.18 -19.06 -8.37
N LEU A 170 36.15 -17.73 -8.30
CA LEU A 170 37.32 -16.93 -7.91
C LEU A 170 37.59 -16.98 -6.39
N PHE A 171 36.53 -17.06 -5.59
CA PHE A 171 36.56 -16.94 -4.14
C PHE A 171 35.72 -18.04 -3.47
N PRO A 172 36.14 -19.32 -3.55
CA PRO A 172 35.33 -20.46 -3.11
C PRO A 172 35.02 -20.46 -1.61
N ASN A 173 35.93 -19.91 -0.80
CA ASN A 173 35.82 -19.90 0.66
C ASN A 173 35.16 -18.62 1.22
N GLU A 174 34.75 -17.69 0.36
CA GLU A 174 34.14 -16.43 0.81
C GLU A 174 32.65 -16.60 1.11
N PRO A 175 32.21 -16.36 2.37
CA PRO A 175 30.81 -16.56 2.76
C PRO A 175 29.87 -15.53 2.14
N GLY A 176 30.37 -14.33 1.80
CA GLY A 176 29.56 -13.25 1.20
C GLY A 176 28.87 -13.68 -0.10
N PHE A 177 29.62 -14.32 -1.01
CA PHE A 177 29.05 -14.82 -2.26
C PHE A 177 28.07 -15.98 -2.06
N ALA A 178 28.28 -16.81 -1.03
CA ALA A 178 27.34 -17.88 -0.69
C ALA A 178 26.01 -17.30 -0.16
N HIS A 179 26.05 -16.21 0.61
CA HIS A 179 24.84 -15.48 1.03
C HIS A 179 24.08 -14.90 -0.15
N GLN A 180 24.78 -14.28 -1.10
CA GLN A 180 24.16 -13.71 -2.30
C GLN A 180 23.57 -14.78 -3.22
N GLU A 181 24.24 -15.93 -3.35
CA GLU A 181 23.72 -17.10 -4.06
C GLU A 181 22.43 -17.63 -3.41
N MET A 182 22.42 -17.73 -2.08
CA MET A 182 21.23 -18.11 -1.33
C MET A 182 20.07 -17.15 -1.59
N GLN A 183 20.29 -15.84 -1.51
CA GLN A 183 19.25 -14.84 -1.80
C GLN A 183 18.75 -14.96 -3.25
N LEU A 184 19.65 -15.18 -4.21
CA LEU A 184 19.30 -15.38 -5.61
C LEU A 184 18.36 -16.59 -5.79
N TYR A 185 18.57 -17.70 -5.09
CA TYR A 185 17.65 -18.85 -5.14
C TYR A 185 16.23 -18.45 -4.76
N PHE A 186 16.06 -17.70 -3.67
CA PHE A 186 14.74 -17.23 -3.24
C PHE A 186 14.09 -16.27 -4.23
N LEU A 187 14.85 -15.31 -4.76
CA LEU A 187 14.35 -14.34 -5.72
C LEU A 187 13.89 -15.00 -7.02
N ARG A 188 14.58 -16.06 -7.47
CA ARG A 188 14.17 -16.88 -8.62
C ARG A 188 13.03 -17.86 -8.34
N GLY A 189 12.57 -17.98 -7.09
CA GLY A 189 11.55 -18.95 -6.68
C GLY A 189 12.08 -20.39 -6.53
N MET A 190 13.40 -20.58 -6.51
CA MET A 190 14.06 -21.86 -6.26
C MET A 190 14.15 -22.14 -4.76
N PHE A 191 13.00 -22.32 -4.11
CA PHE A 191 12.93 -22.37 -2.64
C PHE A 191 13.62 -23.58 -2.00
N SER A 192 13.59 -24.75 -2.63
CA SER A 192 14.22 -25.96 -2.06
C SER A 192 15.76 -25.83 -1.96
N PRO A 193 16.49 -25.44 -3.03
CA PRO A 193 17.89 -25.07 -2.93
C PRO A 193 18.14 -23.91 -1.94
N GLY A 194 17.29 -22.88 -1.93
CA GLY A 194 17.40 -21.75 -1.00
C GLY A 194 17.33 -22.16 0.47
N ILE A 195 16.39 -23.03 0.85
CA ILE A 195 16.23 -23.54 2.22
C ILE A 195 17.45 -24.39 2.62
N LYS A 196 17.98 -25.22 1.71
CA LYS A 196 19.22 -25.96 1.96
C LYS A 196 20.40 -25.01 2.19
N ALA A 197 20.50 -23.95 1.40
CA ALA A 197 21.54 -22.94 1.53
C ALA A 197 21.44 -22.17 2.86
N LEU A 198 20.23 -21.81 3.32
CA LEU A 198 20.03 -21.21 4.65
C LEU A 198 20.56 -22.10 5.77
N ASN A 199 20.28 -23.41 5.71
CA ASN A 199 20.78 -24.37 6.70
C ASN A 199 22.31 -24.47 6.68
N SER A 200 22.93 -24.49 5.50
CA SER A 200 24.40 -24.51 5.38
C SER A 200 25.07 -23.22 5.85
N LEU A 201 24.35 -22.10 5.83
CA LEU A 201 24.80 -20.79 6.32
C LEU A 201 24.36 -20.50 7.76
N GLU A 202 23.95 -21.53 8.50
CA GLU A 202 23.56 -21.47 9.92
C GLU A 202 22.26 -20.69 10.24
N TYR A 203 21.48 -20.28 9.25
CA TYR A 203 20.15 -19.67 9.44
C TYR A 203 19.04 -20.71 9.63
N LYS A 204 19.20 -21.62 10.61
CA LYS A 204 18.31 -22.79 10.82
C LYS A 204 16.87 -22.42 11.17
N GLU A 205 16.66 -21.42 12.03
CA GLU A 205 15.32 -20.94 12.41
C GLU A 205 14.60 -20.32 11.22
N MET A 206 15.35 -19.56 10.40
CA MET A 206 14.81 -18.95 9.21
C MET A 206 14.44 -19.99 8.16
N ALA A 207 15.32 -20.99 7.94
CA ALA A 207 15.05 -22.12 7.06
C ALA A 207 13.76 -22.85 7.46
N SER A 208 13.60 -23.13 8.76
CA SER A 208 12.42 -23.82 9.32
C SER A 208 11.15 -22.99 9.14
N SER A 209 11.22 -21.69 9.44
CA SER A 209 10.10 -20.76 9.29
C SER A 209 9.67 -20.64 7.83
N PHE A 210 10.62 -20.49 6.90
CA PHE A 210 10.34 -20.43 5.47
C PHE A 210 9.72 -21.74 4.98
N ALA A 211 10.27 -22.89 5.37
CA ALA A 211 9.75 -24.20 5.00
C ALA A 211 8.29 -24.39 5.46
N SER A 212 7.98 -24.03 6.71
CA SER A 212 6.61 -24.11 7.26
C SER A 212 5.62 -23.22 6.51
N ILE A 213 6.03 -22.01 6.13
CA ILE A 213 5.21 -21.11 5.30
C ILE A 213 4.97 -21.72 3.92
N LEU A 214 6.03 -22.23 3.29
CA LEU A 214 5.94 -22.81 1.95
C LEU A 214 5.04 -24.04 1.93
N GLU A 215 5.16 -24.92 2.93
CA GLU A 215 4.29 -26.09 3.09
C GLU A 215 2.83 -25.67 3.29
N SER A 216 2.59 -24.68 4.16
CA SER A 216 1.25 -24.13 4.37
C SER A 216 0.64 -23.56 3.09
N TYR A 217 1.43 -22.84 2.29
CA TYR A 217 1.00 -22.29 1.00
C TYR A 217 0.65 -23.39 -0.01
N GLU A 218 1.51 -24.39 -0.16
CA GLU A 218 1.30 -25.52 -1.07
C GLU A 218 0.09 -26.36 -0.65
N TRP A 219 -0.10 -26.57 0.64
CA TRP A 219 -1.30 -27.22 1.17
C TRP A 219 -2.57 -26.43 0.82
N ILE A 220 -2.59 -25.10 1.00
CA ILE A 220 -3.75 -24.28 0.65
C ILE A 220 -4.08 -24.42 -0.85
N LYS A 221 -3.06 -24.41 -1.72
CA LYS A 221 -3.25 -24.55 -3.18
C LYS A 221 -3.90 -25.88 -3.55
N ARG A 222 -3.44 -26.98 -2.96
CA ARG A 222 -3.93 -28.35 -3.24
C ARG A 222 -5.25 -28.68 -2.52
N SER A 223 -5.60 -27.93 -1.48
CA SER A 223 -6.82 -28.18 -0.71
C SER A 223 -8.10 -27.95 -1.53
N ASN A 224 -9.14 -28.70 -1.21
CA ASN A 224 -10.50 -28.56 -1.76
C ASN A 224 -11.33 -27.48 -1.05
N LEU A 225 -10.68 -26.51 -0.40
CA LEU A 225 -11.36 -25.39 0.26
C LEU A 225 -12.09 -24.51 -0.77
N ASN A 226 -13.21 -23.92 -0.38
CA ASN A 226 -13.87 -22.89 -1.17
C ASN A 226 -13.01 -21.62 -1.24
N SER A 227 -13.28 -20.75 -2.23
CA SER A 227 -12.45 -19.57 -2.48
C SER A 227 -12.43 -18.57 -1.31
N LYS A 228 -13.50 -18.48 -0.50
CA LYS A 228 -13.54 -17.61 0.69
C LYS A 228 -12.59 -18.12 1.80
N ASP A 229 -12.58 -19.42 2.06
CA ASP A 229 -11.72 -20.02 3.08
C ASP A 229 -10.25 -20.05 2.63
N LYS A 230 -9.99 -20.27 1.34
CA LYS A 230 -8.65 -20.07 0.76
C LYS A 230 -8.17 -18.64 0.97
N CYS A 231 -9.01 -17.65 0.65
CA CYS A 231 -8.71 -16.24 0.84
C CYS A 231 -8.34 -15.92 2.30
N LYS A 232 -9.13 -16.37 3.28
CA LYS A 232 -8.82 -16.17 4.72
C LYS A 232 -7.48 -16.77 5.14
N ARG A 233 -7.18 -18.00 4.71
CA ARG A 233 -5.91 -18.66 5.06
C ARG A 233 -4.70 -17.99 4.41
N LEU A 234 -4.83 -17.56 3.15
CA LEU A 234 -3.80 -16.82 2.45
C LEU A 234 -3.58 -15.43 3.08
N ASP A 235 -4.64 -14.75 3.54
CA ASP A 235 -4.52 -13.48 4.26
C ASP A 235 -3.69 -13.63 5.53
N LYS A 236 -3.97 -14.68 6.31
CA LYS A 236 -3.19 -15.03 7.50
C LYS A 236 -1.73 -15.28 7.14
N LEU A 237 -1.48 -16.03 6.06
CA LEU A 237 -0.12 -16.34 5.63
C LEU A 237 0.66 -15.10 5.19
N VAL A 238 0.05 -14.15 4.48
CA VAL A 238 0.68 -12.87 4.12
C VAL A 238 1.08 -12.07 5.37
N ARG A 239 0.23 -12.07 6.42
CA ARG A 239 0.56 -11.42 7.70
C ARG A 239 1.74 -12.10 8.38
N THR A 240 1.74 -13.43 8.46
CA THR A 240 2.85 -14.20 9.02
C THR A 240 4.17 -13.91 8.28
N ILE A 241 4.15 -13.93 6.95
CA ILE A 241 5.32 -13.58 6.14
C ILE A 241 5.80 -12.16 6.46
N SER A 242 4.88 -11.20 6.57
CA SER A 242 5.25 -9.79 6.80
C SER A 242 5.87 -9.57 8.19
N LEU A 243 5.43 -10.31 9.20
CA LEU A 243 6.01 -10.27 10.55
C LEU A 243 7.43 -10.84 10.56
N ILE A 244 7.63 -11.99 9.92
CA ILE A 244 8.96 -12.62 9.86
C ILE A 244 9.93 -11.81 8.99
N GLU A 245 9.42 -11.22 7.90
CA GLU A 245 10.19 -10.35 7.02
C GLU A 245 10.69 -9.10 7.74
N SER A 246 9.88 -8.49 8.62
CA SER A 246 10.30 -7.30 9.39
C SER A 246 11.42 -7.57 10.40
N ASP A 247 11.53 -8.81 10.87
CA ASP A 247 12.58 -9.22 11.81
C ASP A 247 13.85 -9.70 11.10
N SER A 248 13.82 -9.77 9.76
CA SER A 248 14.92 -10.32 8.95
C SER A 248 15.84 -9.23 8.37
N ASN A 249 17.14 -9.50 8.33
CA ASN A 249 18.15 -8.58 7.78
C ASN A 249 18.43 -8.81 6.28
N PHE A 250 17.59 -9.56 5.57
CA PHE A 250 17.79 -9.85 4.15
C PHE A 250 17.28 -8.70 3.29
N PHE A 251 18.20 -8.03 2.59
CA PHE A 251 17.86 -7.06 1.56
C PHE A 251 18.50 -7.51 0.23
N PRO A 252 17.73 -7.73 -0.85
CA PRO A 252 16.27 -7.88 -0.88
C PRO A 252 15.79 -9.04 0.00
N SER A 253 14.53 -8.97 0.43
CA SER A 253 13.92 -10.01 1.25
C SER A 253 13.81 -11.33 0.49
N ILE A 254 14.20 -12.43 1.16
CA ILE A 254 14.03 -13.80 0.66
C ILE A 254 12.55 -14.20 0.51
N PHE A 255 11.63 -13.48 1.16
CA PHE A 255 10.20 -13.73 1.08
C PHE A 255 9.52 -13.03 -0.10
N SER A 256 10.16 -12.06 -0.73
CA SER A 256 9.55 -11.20 -1.76
C SER A 256 8.81 -11.99 -2.85
N THR A 257 9.48 -12.95 -3.50
CA THR A 257 8.90 -13.79 -4.57
C THR A 257 7.75 -14.67 -4.08
N LEU A 258 7.91 -15.29 -2.90
CA LEU A 258 6.85 -16.11 -2.30
C LEU A 258 5.65 -15.26 -1.91
N LYS A 259 5.87 -14.14 -1.22
CA LYS A 259 4.84 -13.18 -0.78
C LYS A 259 4.02 -12.67 -1.94
N LEU A 260 4.65 -12.31 -3.07
CA LEU A 260 3.94 -11.91 -4.28
C LEU A 260 3.05 -13.03 -4.84
N SER A 261 3.51 -14.28 -4.75
CA SER A 261 2.73 -15.44 -5.21
C SER A 261 1.54 -15.73 -4.28
N VAL A 262 1.74 -15.64 -2.97
CA VAL A 262 0.66 -15.76 -1.97
C VAL A 262 -0.36 -14.63 -2.14
N ILE A 263 0.08 -13.38 -2.36
CA ILE A 263 -0.82 -12.24 -2.61
C ILE A 263 -1.59 -12.43 -3.92
N PHE A 264 -0.96 -12.96 -4.97
CA PHE A 264 -1.63 -13.27 -6.22
C PHE A 264 -2.79 -14.27 -6.01
N ASP A 265 -2.52 -15.39 -5.34
CA ASP A 265 -3.56 -16.40 -5.05
C ASP A 265 -4.60 -15.89 -4.06
N LEU A 266 -4.22 -15.02 -3.12
CA LEU A 266 -5.15 -14.34 -2.21
C LEU A 266 -6.14 -13.49 -3.00
N CYS A 267 -5.65 -12.62 -3.88
CA CYS A 267 -6.48 -11.75 -4.72
C CYS A 267 -7.35 -12.59 -5.65
N LYS A 268 -6.82 -13.64 -6.26
CA LYS A 268 -7.57 -14.55 -7.12
C LYS A 268 -8.71 -15.24 -6.37
N SER A 269 -8.41 -15.89 -5.25
CA SER A 269 -9.41 -16.55 -4.40
C SER A 269 -10.44 -15.55 -3.84
N GLY A 270 -10.00 -14.33 -3.53
CA GLY A 270 -10.87 -13.26 -3.09
C GLY A 270 -11.85 -12.80 -4.16
N VAL A 271 -11.39 -12.63 -5.41
CA VAL A 271 -12.24 -12.27 -6.55
C VAL A 271 -13.27 -13.36 -6.84
N GLU A 272 -12.82 -14.63 -6.89
CA GLU A 272 -13.71 -15.79 -7.08
C GLU A 272 -14.73 -15.93 -5.94
N GLY A 273 -14.31 -15.66 -4.70
CA GLY A 273 -15.16 -15.73 -3.51
C GLY A 273 -16.01 -14.49 -3.24
N GLY A 274 -15.88 -13.43 -4.03
CA GLY A 274 -16.56 -12.14 -3.81
C GLY A 274 -16.18 -11.45 -2.49
N VAL A 275 -14.91 -11.57 -2.07
CA VAL A 275 -14.38 -10.98 -0.83
C VAL A 275 -13.96 -9.53 -1.06
N GLN A 276 -14.33 -8.65 -0.13
CA GLN A 276 -13.98 -7.23 -0.15
C GLN A 276 -12.70 -6.95 0.66
N GLY A 277 -12.12 -5.76 0.48
CA GLY A 277 -10.93 -5.26 1.18
C GLY A 277 -9.61 -5.64 0.51
N LEU A 278 -9.62 -6.00 -0.78
CA LEU A 278 -8.43 -6.51 -1.48
C LEU A 278 -7.81 -5.52 -2.47
N SER A 279 -8.46 -4.39 -2.76
CA SER A 279 -7.98 -3.41 -3.75
C SER A 279 -6.54 -2.94 -3.50
N SER A 280 -6.16 -2.69 -2.25
CA SER A 280 -4.80 -2.25 -1.92
C SER A 280 -3.73 -3.32 -2.17
N ARG A 281 -4.04 -4.59 -1.91
CA ARG A 281 -3.11 -5.69 -2.18
C ARG A 281 -3.00 -5.98 -3.67
N ALA A 282 -4.13 -5.91 -4.38
CA ALA A 282 -4.14 -6.07 -5.82
C ALA A 282 -3.40 -4.92 -6.54
N ARG A 283 -3.50 -3.68 -6.05
CA ARG A 283 -2.70 -2.54 -6.52
C ARG A 283 -1.22 -2.77 -6.32
N TYR A 284 -0.81 -3.19 -5.12
CA TYR A 284 0.58 -3.52 -4.83
C TYR A 284 1.11 -4.62 -5.77
N LEU A 285 0.35 -5.68 -5.95
CA LEU A 285 0.69 -6.77 -6.87
C LEU A 285 0.86 -6.29 -8.33
N TYR A 286 -0.07 -5.45 -8.81
CA TYR A 286 0.02 -4.86 -10.15
C TYR A 286 1.26 -3.96 -10.30
N SER A 287 1.59 -3.15 -9.28
CA SER A 287 2.79 -2.30 -9.31
C SER A 287 4.11 -3.08 -9.42
N LYS A 288 4.11 -4.36 -9.04
CA LYS A 288 5.29 -5.23 -9.09
C LYS A 288 5.36 -6.10 -10.34
N ARG A 289 4.24 -6.66 -10.81
CA ARG A 289 4.24 -7.59 -11.96
C ARG A 289 3.84 -6.96 -13.29
N ASN A 290 3.07 -5.87 -13.25
CA ASN A 290 2.59 -5.11 -14.42
C ASN A 290 2.11 -6.00 -15.59
N ASN A 291 1.14 -6.88 -15.34
CA ASN A 291 0.61 -7.80 -16.36
C ASN A 291 -0.93 -7.83 -16.39
N GLU A 292 -1.51 -8.45 -17.41
CA GLU A 292 -2.97 -8.44 -17.61
C GLU A 292 -3.75 -9.11 -16.47
N ASP A 293 -3.25 -10.22 -15.93
CA ASP A 293 -3.89 -10.93 -14.84
C ASP A 293 -3.92 -10.08 -13.56
N THR A 294 -2.83 -9.39 -13.23
CA THR A 294 -2.77 -8.54 -12.04
C THR A 294 -3.58 -7.26 -12.20
N MET A 295 -3.66 -6.69 -13.41
CA MET A 295 -4.60 -5.61 -13.70
C MET A 295 -6.05 -6.08 -13.57
N TYR A 296 -6.37 -7.26 -14.10
CA TYR A 296 -7.69 -7.86 -13.96
C TYR A 296 -8.07 -8.04 -12.48
N LEU A 297 -7.19 -8.64 -11.67
CA LEU A 297 -7.42 -8.80 -10.24
C LEU A 297 -7.60 -7.45 -9.53
N TYR A 298 -6.84 -6.42 -9.93
CA TYR A 298 -6.98 -5.08 -9.36
C TYR A 298 -8.34 -4.45 -9.68
N ILE A 299 -8.77 -4.47 -10.94
CA ILE A 299 -10.06 -3.92 -11.33
C ILE A 299 -11.19 -4.70 -10.65
N MET A 300 -11.13 -6.02 -10.63
CA MET A 300 -12.15 -6.85 -9.96
C MET A 300 -12.22 -6.57 -8.46
N ALA A 301 -11.08 -6.38 -7.78
CA ALA A 301 -11.05 -6.00 -6.38
C ALA A 301 -11.65 -4.60 -6.15
N LEU A 302 -11.39 -3.62 -7.03
CA LEU A 302 -12.03 -2.30 -6.98
C LEU A 302 -13.56 -2.39 -7.14
N ILE A 303 -14.02 -3.26 -8.03
CA ILE A 303 -15.46 -3.51 -8.24
C ILE A 303 -16.09 -4.06 -6.96
N LEU A 304 -15.47 -5.09 -6.36
CA LEU A 304 -15.97 -5.70 -5.12
C LEU A 304 -15.96 -4.72 -3.95
N ASP A 305 -14.94 -3.87 -3.86
CA ASP A 305 -14.81 -2.83 -2.82
C ASP A 305 -15.75 -1.63 -3.06
N GLY A 306 -16.46 -1.60 -4.20
CA GLY A 306 -17.42 -0.54 -4.55
C GLY A 306 -16.78 0.72 -5.16
N ASN A 307 -15.47 0.71 -5.44
CA ASN A 307 -14.71 1.79 -6.06
C ASN A 307 -14.86 1.80 -7.59
N ILE A 308 -16.11 1.92 -8.05
CA ILE A 308 -16.48 1.72 -9.47
C ILE A 308 -15.88 2.78 -10.40
N LYS A 309 -15.76 4.04 -9.95
CA LYS A 309 -15.16 5.11 -10.76
C LYS A 309 -13.72 4.78 -11.13
N GLU A 310 -12.92 4.37 -10.14
CA GLU A 310 -11.52 3.99 -10.34
C GLU A 310 -11.42 2.70 -11.18
N ALA A 311 -12.31 1.73 -10.95
CA ALA A 311 -12.37 0.51 -11.75
C ALA A 311 -12.60 0.80 -13.25
N GLU A 312 -13.52 1.71 -13.57
CA GLU A 312 -13.80 2.13 -14.96
C GLU A 312 -12.63 2.87 -15.58
N GLU A 313 -12.01 3.80 -14.84
CA GLU A 313 -10.83 4.52 -15.31
C GLU A 313 -9.69 3.55 -15.69
N LYS A 314 -9.37 2.60 -14.80
CA LYS A 314 -8.34 1.58 -15.07
C LYS A 314 -8.72 0.66 -16.22
N PHE A 315 -9.99 0.26 -16.33
CA PHE A 315 -10.47 -0.57 -17.44
C PHE A 315 -10.35 0.13 -18.80
N ASN A 316 -10.66 1.43 -18.85
CA ASN A 316 -10.59 2.22 -20.09
C ASN A 316 -9.16 2.54 -20.50
N LEU A 317 -8.27 2.81 -19.53
CA LEU A 317 -6.87 3.12 -19.80
C LEU A 317 -6.06 1.88 -20.21
N PHE A 318 -6.39 0.70 -19.67
CA PHE A 318 -5.59 -0.50 -19.89
C PHE A 318 -5.98 -1.26 -21.17
N LYS A 319 -4.99 -1.54 -22.02
CA LYS A 319 -5.19 -2.28 -23.28
C LYS A 319 -5.07 -3.79 -23.05
N PHE A 320 -6.19 -4.44 -22.74
CA PHE A 320 -6.27 -5.91 -22.62
C PHE A 320 -6.11 -6.62 -23.97
N ARG A 321 -5.21 -7.60 -24.06
CA ARG A 321 -5.16 -8.56 -25.18
C ARG A 321 -6.07 -9.76 -24.93
N ASN A 322 -6.17 -10.20 -23.67
CA ASN A 322 -7.08 -11.28 -23.30
C ASN A 322 -8.53 -10.81 -23.25
N MET A 323 -9.27 -11.10 -24.33
CA MET A 323 -10.67 -10.71 -24.47
C MET A 323 -11.60 -11.37 -23.44
N LYS A 324 -11.25 -12.54 -22.90
CA LYS A 324 -12.07 -13.19 -21.85
C LYS A 324 -12.06 -12.36 -20.57
N LEU A 325 -10.88 -11.90 -20.14
CA LEU A 325 -10.75 -11.04 -18.96
C LEU A 325 -11.46 -9.70 -19.18
N LYS A 326 -11.25 -9.09 -20.36
CA LYS A 326 -11.89 -7.82 -20.73
C LYS A 326 -13.41 -7.92 -20.69
N ASN A 327 -13.98 -8.96 -21.32
CA ASN A 327 -15.43 -9.16 -21.38
C ASN A 327 -16.00 -9.45 -19.99
N HIS A 328 -15.29 -10.21 -19.16
CA HIS A 328 -15.71 -10.47 -17.78
C HIS A 328 -15.77 -9.18 -16.95
N ILE A 329 -14.73 -8.33 -17.01
CA ILE A 329 -14.73 -7.02 -16.33
C ILE A 329 -15.89 -6.16 -16.83
N SER A 330 -16.05 -6.04 -18.15
CA SER A 330 -17.10 -5.22 -18.77
C SER A 330 -18.50 -5.64 -18.27
N HIS A 331 -18.77 -6.94 -18.29
CA HIS A 331 -20.03 -7.50 -17.80
C HIS A 331 -20.25 -7.18 -16.31
N ARG A 332 -19.21 -7.34 -15.47
CA ARG A 332 -19.31 -7.05 -14.03
C ARG A 332 -19.52 -5.56 -13.75
N LEU A 333 -18.87 -4.67 -14.49
CA LEU A 333 -19.09 -3.22 -14.39
C LEU A 333 -20.54 -2.86 -14.76
N GLN A 334 -21.05 -3.42 -15.86
CA GLN A 334 -22.43 -3.19 -16.29
C GLN A 334 -23.43 -3.65 -15.23
N MET A 335 -23.27 -4.88 -14.72
CA MET A 335 -24.15 -5.39 -13.66
C MET A 335 -24.19 -4.47 -12.43
N VAL A 336 -23.03 -3.99 -11.97
CA VAL A 336 -22.97 -3.12 -10.79
C VAL A 336 -23.58 -1.74 -11.07
N LYS A 337 -23.47 -1.22 -12.30
CA LYS A 337 -24.17 0.01 -12.72
C LYS A 337 -25.68 -0.19 -12.67
N ASP A 338 -26.17 -1.27 -13.25
CA ASP A 338 -27.60 -1.60 -13.31
C ASP A 338 -28.18 -1.79 -11.90
N GLU A 339 -27.46 -2.48 -11.00
CA GLU A 339 -27.83 -2.61 -9.60
C GLU A 339 -27.90 -1.26 -8.87
N ARG A 340 -26.95 -0.36 -9.15
CA ARG A 340 -26.93 0.99 -8.56
C ARG A 340 -28.09 1.84 -9.08
N GLU A 341 -28.42 1.75 -10.37
CA GLU A 341 -29.58 2.42 -10.95
C GLU A 341 -30.89 1.88 -10.38
N LYS A 342 -31.04 0.56 -10.30
CA LYS A 342 -32.22 -0.07 -9.72
C LYS A 342 -32.44 0.40 -8.28
N LYS A 343 -31.38 0.41 -7.45
CA LYS A 343 -31.44 0.95 -6.08
C LYS A 343 -31.81 2.44 -6.03
N LYS A 344 -31.40 3.25 -7.00
CA LYS A 344 -31.82 4.66 -7.10
C LYS A 344 -33.31 4.76 -7.43
N ARG A 345 -33.78 4.02 -8.45
CA ARG A 345 -35.19 3.97 -8.86
C ARG A 345 -36.08 3.50 -7.71
N GLU A 346 -35.69 2.45 -6.98
CA GLU A 346 -36.42 1.97 -5.79
C GLU A 346 -36.49 3.01 -4.66
N LYS A 347 -35.42 3.78 -4.45
CA LYS A 347 -35.41 4.87 -3.46
C LYS A 347 -36.32 6.01 -3.88
N GLU A 348 -36.30 6.38 -5.16
CA GLU A 348 -37.19 7.39 -5.73
C GLU A 348 -38.64 6.94 -5.64
N GLU A 349 -38.94 5.70 -6.02
CA GLU A 349 -40.29 5.13 -5.93
C GLU A 349 -40.79 5.07 -4.48
N LYS A 350 -39.96 4.66 -3.52
CA LYS A 350 -40.30 4.74 -2.09
C LYS A 350 -40.58 6.18 -1.65
N LYS A 351 -39.86 7.16 -2.18
CA LYS A 351 -40.10 8.59 -1.90
C LYS A 351 -41.41 9.06 -2.53
N TYR A 352 -41.72 8.64 -3.75
CA TYR A 352 -42.99 8.93 -4.42
C TYR A 352 -44.17 8.27 -3.70
N ARG A 353 -44.08 6.99 -3.33
CA ARG A 353 -45.12 6.28 -2.56
C ARG A 353 -45.37 6.94 -1.21
N ARG A 354 -44.31 7.39 -0.51
CA ARG A 354 -44.46 8.18 0.74
C ARG A 354 -45.19 9.50 0.50
N ARG A 355 -44.87 10.21 -0.59
CA ARG A 355 -45.54 11.46 -0.98
C ARG A 355 -47.00 11.24 -1.36
N GLY A 356 -47.30 10.23 -2.17
CA GLY A 356 -48.65 9.85 -2.56
C GLY A 356 -49.50 9.42 -1.37
N TYR A 357 -48.93 8.65 -0.43
CA TYR A 357 -49.61 8.30 0.82
C TYR A 357 -49.87 9.53 1.70
N THR A 358 -48.95 10.51 1.77
CA THR A 358 -49.24 11.78 2.44
C THR A 358 -50.28 12.65 1.72
N GLU A 359 -50.35 12.60 0.39
CA GLU A 359 -51.33 13.36 -0.40
C GLU A 359 -52.71 12.68 -0.41
N GLU A 360 -52.81 11.35 -0.39
CA GLU A 360 -54.09 10.64 -0.26
C GLU A 360 -54.64 10.68 1.18
N ASN A 361 -53.79 10.49 2.20
CA ASN A 361 -54.25 10.48 3.60
C ASN A 361 -54.33 11.88 4.25
N TYR A 362 -53.62 12.91 3.75
CA TYR A 362 -53.73 14.29 4.26
C TYR A 362 -54.11 15.33 3.21
N GLY A 363 -54.20 14.99 1.93
CA GLY A 363 -54.64 15.94 0.88
C GLY A 363 -56.13 16.25 0.93
N GLY A 364 -56.87 15.59 1.82
CA GLY A 364 -58.27 15.88 2.15
C GLY A 364 -58.50 16.51 3.53
N MET A 365 -57.46 16.86 4.30
CA MET A 365 -57.69 17.62 5.53
C MET A 365 -57.87 19.10 5.19
N PRO A 366 -59.07 19.68 5.40
CA PRO A 366 -59.26 21.11 5.17
C PRO A 366 -58.27 21.86 6.06
N ARG A 367 -57.35 22.61 5.43
CA ARG A 367 -56.58 23.63 6.15
C ARG A 367 -57.57 24.58 6.79
N ASN A 368 -57.61 24.59 8.11
CA ASN A 368 -58.22 25.60 8.97
C ASN A 368 -59.62 26.07 8.57
N LYS A 369 -60.63 25.56 9.28
CA LYS A 369 -61.75 26.41 9.69
C LYS A 369 -62.00 26.24 11.18
N GLY A 370 -61.50 27.21 11.94
CA GLY A 370 -61.94 27.49 13.30
C GLY A 370 -61.38 26.58 14.38
N ASP A 371 -61.43 27.11 15.59
CA ASP A 371 -61.22 26.42 16.85
C ASP A 371 -62.22 25.25 16.99
N PHE A 372 -61.92 24.11 16.36
CA PHE A 372 -62.88 23.04 16.05
C PHE A 372 -63.49 22.34 17.28
N LEU A 373 -62.83 22.39 18.44
CA LEU A 373 -63.37 21.97 19.74
C LEU A 373 -63.66 23.14 20.69
N GLY A 374 -63.52 24.38 20.20
CA GLY A 374 -63.82 25.58 20.97
C GLY A 374 -62.83 25.86 22.10
N TYR A 375 -61.61 25.33 22.10
CA TYR A 375 -60.65 25.51 23.19
C TYR A 375 -60.14 26.95 23.34
N TYR A 376 -59.81 27.62 22.24
CA TYR A 376 -59.42 29.03 22.28
C TYR A 376 -60.59 29.92 22.71
N LYS A 377 -61.80 29.62 22.21
CA LYS A 377 -63.05 30.28 22.58
C LYS A 377 -63.40 30.06 24.05
N THR A 378 -63.15 28.86 24.59
CA THR A 378 -63.36 28.53 26.01
C THR A 378 -62.44 29.34 26.91
N LEU A 379 -61.25 29.71 26.43
CA LEU A 379 -60.33 30.63 27.11
C LEU A 379 -60.63 32.12 26.84
N GLY A 380 -61.68 32.42 26.07
CA GLY A 380 -62.13 33.78 25.79
C GLY A 380 -61.42 34.48 24.63
N PHE A 381 -60.68 33.74 23.80
CA PHE A 381 -60.06 34.29 22.59
C PHE A 381 -61.04 34.31 21.42
N LYS A 382 -60.92 35.31 20.54
CA LYS A 382 -61.74 35.39 19.33
C LYS A 382 -61.28 34.37 18.28
N GLU A 383 -62.19 34.00 17.39
CA GLU A 383 -61.89 33.06 16.34
C GLU A 383 -60.76 33.59 15.43
N GLY A 384 -59.67 32.85 15.32
CA GLY A 384 -58.47 33.24 14.57
C GLY A 384 -57.38 33.95 15.39
N GLU A 385 -57.64 34.33 16.65
CA GLU A 385 -56.59 34.82 17.55
C GLU A 385 -55.60 33.70 17.89
N ARG A 386 -54.29 33.97 17.79
CA ARG A 386 -53.21 33.03 18.10
C ARG A 386 -52.42 33.50 19.32
N PRO A 387 -52.95 33.28 20.53
CA PRO A 387 -52.31 33.75 21.75
C PRO A 387 -51.05 32.97 22.09
N ASP A 388 -50.07 33.66 22.64
CA ASP A 388 -48.85 33.02 23.15
C ASP A 388 -49.10 32.32 24.49
N GLU A 389 -48.20 31.42 24.88
CA GLU A 389 -48.36 30.58 26.09
C GLU A 389 -48.62 31.42 27.37
N LYS A 390 -48.01 32.62 27.45
CA LYS A 390 -48.22 33.56 28.56
C LYS A 390 -49.65 34.11 28.58
N GLU A 391 -50.24 34.37 27.42
CA GLU A 391 -51.60 34.89 27.28
C GLU A 391 -52.64 33.82 27.60
N ILE A 392 -52.42 32.59 27.13
CA ILE A 392 -53.24 31.41 27.44
C ILE A 392 -53.30 31.18 28.96
N LYS A 393 -52.15 31.21 29.64
CA LYS A 393 -52.08 31.10 31.11
C LYS A 393 -52.78 32.24 31.84
N LYS A 394 -52.65 33.46 31.34
CA LYS A 394 -53.29 34.64 31.93
C LYS A 394 -54.81 34.58 31.79
N ALA A 395 -55.30 34.18 30.63
CA ALA A 395 -56.73 34.02 30.34
C ALA A 395 -57.36 32.94 31.21
N TYR A 396 -56.73 31.77 31.31
CA TYR A 396 -57.16 30.68 32.19
C TYR A 396 -57.28 31.15 33.65
N ARG A 397 -56.24 31.80 34.20
CA ARG A 397 -56.24 32.30 35.59
C ARG A 397 -57.39 33.29 35.85
N LYS A 398 -57.66 34.20 34.91
CA LYS A 398 -58.79 35.14 35.01
C LYS A 398 -60.12 34.39 35.11
N LEU A 399 -60.36 33.43 34.20
CA LEU A 399 -61.58 32.65 34.15
C LEU A 399 -61.77 31.73 35.37
N VAL A 400 -60.69 31.17 35.94
CA VAL A 400 -60.77 30.41 37.20
C VAL A 400 -61.20 31.30 38.36
N VAL A 401 -60.64 32.51 38.48
CA VAL A 401 -61.01 33.46 39.55
C VAL A 401 -62.44 33.97 39.38
N GLU A 402 -62.85 34.25 38.15
CA GLU A 402 -64.22 34.68 37.82
C GLU A 402 -65.25 33.58 38.10
N ASN A 403 -64.97 32.34 37.69
CA ASN A 403 -65.79 31.18 38.01
C ASN A 403 -65.88 30.93 39.52
N LYS A 404 -64.80 31.16 40.29
CA LYS A 404 -64.81 30.98 41.75
C LYS A 404 -65.71 31.99 42.49
N LYS A 405 -65.94 33.18 41.93
CA LYS A 405 -66.67 34.28 42.60
C LYS A 405 -68.20 34.14 42.58
N LYS A 406 -68.78 33.27 41.75
CA LYS A 406 -70.24 33.03 41.71
C LYS A 406 -70.66 32.16 42.90
N LYS A 407 -71.33 32.76 43.89
CA LYS A 407 -71.89 32.07 45.07
C LYS A 407 -73.11 31.23 44.64
N LYS A 408 -73.12 29.96 45.04
CA LYS A 408 -73.92 28.89 44.42
C LYS A 408 -75.31 28.71 45.03
N ASN A 409 -76.34 28.70 44.18
CA ASN A 409 -77.54 27.89 44.37
C ASN A 409 -77.30 26.45 43.83
N PRO A 410 -78.03 25.42 44.29
CA PRO A 410 -77.78 24.01 43.92
C PRO A 410 -77.89 23.68 42.42
N GLN A 411 -78.64 24.46 41.64
CA GLN A 411 -78.73 24.31 40.18
C GLN A 411 -77.52 24.90 39.45
N GLU A 412 -77.01 26.04 39.92
CA GLU A 412 -75.84 26.73 39.34
C GLU A 412 -74.53 25.99 39.59
N GLU A 413 -74.48 25.13 40.61
CA GLU A 413 -73.31 24.30 40.93
C GLU A 413 -72.99 23.25 39.85
N LYS A 414 -74.02 22.67 39.22
CA LYS A 414 -73.86 21.65 38.18
C LYS A 414 -73.34 22.26 36.88
N GLU A 415 -73.92 23.37 36.45
CA GLU A 415 -73.47 24.12 35.28
C GLU A 415 -72.05 24.66 35.45
N TRP A 416 -71.71 25.07 36.68
CA TRP A 416 -70.37 25.50 37.05
C TRP A 416 -69.34 24.37 36.91
N GLU A 417 -69.67 23.17 37.39
CA GLU A 417 -68.76 22.02 37.33
C GLU A 417 -68.49 21.59 35.88
N GLU A 418 -69.50 21.61 35.03
CA GLU A 418 -69.36 21.29 33.60
C GLU A 418 -68.51 22.34 32.85
N ASN A 419 -68.76 23.63 33.10
CA ASN A 419 -67.98 24.71 32.48
C ASN A 419 -66.52 24.71 32.96
N PHE A 420 -66.28 24.41 34.24
CA PHE A 420 -64.93 24.30 34.78
C PHE A 420 -64.17 23.09 34.23
N LYS A 421 -64.85 21.95 34.04
CA LYS A 421 -64.28 20.77 33.36
C LYS A 421 -63.85 21.10 31.93
N LYS A 422 -64.69 21.79 31.15
CA LYS A 422 -64.38 22.23 29.79
C LYS A 422 -63.19 23.21 29.76
N LEU A 423 -63.15 24.17 30.68
CA LEU A 423 -62.05 25.13 30.82
C LEU A 423 -60.71 24.44 31.12
N ASN A 424 -60.70 23.46 32.02
CA ASN A 424 -59.50 22.70 32.36
C ASN A 424 -59.02 21.84 31.19
N LYS A 425 -59.94 21.23 30.44
CA LYS A 425 -59.60 20.45 29.24
C LYS A 425 -58.96 21.33 28.17
N ALA A 426 -59.59 22.47 27.85
CA ALA A 426 -59.07 23.44 26.88
C ALA A 426 -57.67 23.96 27.28
N PHE A 427 -57.49 24.32 28.55
CA PHE A 427 -56.19 24.76 29.06
C PHE A 427 -55.13 23.66 29.02
N GLY A 428 -55.48 22.41 29.33
CA GLY A 428 -54.57 21.27 29.30
C GLY A 428 -53.99 21.01 27.91
N VAL A 429 -54.80 21.18 26.86
CA VAL A 429 -54.36 21.02 25.46
C VAL A 429 -53.58 22.24 24.98
N LEU A 430 -54.05 23.46 25.25
CA LEU A 430 -53.46 24.69 24.73
C LEU A 430 -52.20 25.14 25.47
N ARG A 431 -51.96 24.68 26.70
CA ARG A 431 -50.75 25.03 27.48
C ARG A 431 -49.49 24.34 26.95
N ASP A 432 -49.60 23.09 26.48
CA ASP A 432 -48.45 22.34 25.98
C ASP A 432 -48.21 22.70 24.51
N LYS A 433 -46.99 23.15 24.19
CA LYS A 433 -46.62 23.55 22.83
C LYS A 433 -46.88 22.45 21.81
N LYS A 434 -46.56 21.19 22.12
CA LYS A 434 -46.74 20.06 21.20
C LYS A 434 -48.21 19.70 21.03
N LYS A 435 -48.99 19.69 22.12
CA LYS A 435 -50.44 19.42 22.04
C LYS A 435 -51.18 20.54 21.31
N ARG A 436 -50.79 21.79 21.54
CA ARG A 436 -51.31 22.96 20.82
C ARG A 436 -50.97 22.89 19.33
N GLU A 437 -49.74 22.52 18.96
CA GLU A 437 -49.36 22.34 17.55
C GLU A 437 -50.17 21.22 16.87
N MET A 438 -50.53 20.15 17.58
CA MET A 438 -51.41 19.10 17.07
C MET A 438 -52.84 19.60 16.91
N TYR A 439 -53.34 20.30 17.93
CA TYR A 439 -54.66 20.93 17.92
C TYR A 439 -54.79 21.95 16.76
N ASP A 440 -53.82 22.83 16.58
CA ASP A 440 -53.78 23.81 15.48
C ASP A 440 -53.67 23.15 14.09
N LYS A 441 -53.26 21.88 14.02
CA LYS A 441 -53.26 21.05 12.81
C LYS A 441 -54.56 20.25 12.61
N GLY A 442 -55.56 20.44 13.48
CA GLY A 442 -56.86 19.76 13.40
C GLY A 442 -56.88 18.35 14.01
N ILE A 443 -55.90 18.01 14.85
CA ILE A 443 -55.79 16.72 15.51
C ILE A 443 -56.14 16.92 16.99
N ASP A 444 -57.15 16.20 17.50
CA ASP A 444 -57.43 16.18 18.95
C ASP A 444 -56.37 15.30 19.66
N PRO A 445 -55.46 15.89 20.48
CA PRO A 445 -54.39 15.13 21.13
C PRO A 445 -54.88 14.18 22.21
N ASP A 446 -56.14 14.32 22.67
CA ASP A 446 -56.73 13.46 23.69
C ASP A 446 -57.66 12.39 23.07
N ASN A 447 -57.74 12.26 21.73
CA ASN A 447 -58.46 11.20 21.03
C ASN A 447 -57.50 10.15 20.42
N PRO A 448 -57.38 8.94 21.01
CA PRO A 448 -56.45 7.91 20.55
C PRO A 448 -56.73 7.40 19.14
N GLN A 449 -58.00 7.44 18.70
CA GLN A 449 -58.42 6.92 17.40
C GLN A 449 -57.92 7.79 16.23
N GLN A 450 -57.70 9.09 16.46
CA GLN A 450 -57.17 10.02 15.45
C GLN A 450 -55.64 10.14 15.50
N ALA A 451 -55.02 9.98 16.67
CA ALA A 451 -53.57 10.06 16.83
C ALA A 451 -52.81 8.94 16.06
N ALA A 452 -53.43 7.76 15.87
CA ALA A 452 -52.83 6.63 15.16
C ALA A 452 -53.01 6.69 13.62
N ALA A 453 -54.02 7.39 13.13
CA ALA A 453 -54.30 7.52 11.69
C ALA A 453 -53.47 8.65 11.02
N GLY A 454 -52.76 9.44 11.83
CA GLY A 454 -52.20 10.74 11.46
C GLY A 454 -50.69 10.81 11.24
N PHE A 455 -49.92 9.73 11.42
CA PHE A 455 -48.49 9.71 11.11
C PHE A 455 -47.99 8.29 10.83
N GLY A 456 -47.69 7.96 9.58
CA GLY A 456 -46.96 6.75 9.25
C GLY A 456 -45.47 6.90 9.61
N ASN A 457 -44.93 5.99 10.43
CA ASN A 457 -43.50 5.77 10.76
C ASN A 457 -42.56 6.99 10.62
N ASP A 458 -42.94 8.12 11.24
CA ASP A 458 -42.07 9.28 11.45
C ASP A 458 -41.47 9.20 12.88
N PRO A 459 -40.28 9.78 13.15
CA PRO A 459 -39.67 9.81 14.49
C PRO A 459 -40.54 10.46 15.58
N PHE A 460 -41.62 11.13 15.19
CA PHE A 460 -42.64 11.67 16.09
C PHE A 460 -43.48 10.58 16.78
N GLN A 461 -43.61 9.37 16.20
CA GLN A 461 -44.28 8.24 16.86
C GLN A 461 -43.48 7.69 18.06
N GLU A 462 -42.15 7.80 18.06
CA GLU A 462 -41.32 7.41 19.21
C GLU A 462 -41.56 8.33 20.42
N ILE A 463 -41.82 9.62 20.17
CA ILE A 463 -42.20 10.59 21.20
C ILE A 463 -43.61 10.28 21.75
N PHE A 464 -44.52 9.80 20.92
CA PHE A 464 -45.88 9.43 21.33
C PHE A 464 -45.92 8.16 22.19
N ARG A 465 -45.08 7.16 21.88
CA ARG A 465 -44.91 5.96 22.73
C ARG A 465 -44.29 6.27 24.10
N GLY A 466 -43.42 7.29 24.18
CA GLY A 466 -42.81 7.73 25.44
C GLY A 466 -43.71 8.57 26.35
N PHE A 467 -44.84 9.07 25.85
CA PHE A 467 -45.77 9.94 26.59
C PHE A 467 -47.02 9.23 27.14
N GLY A 468 -47.31 8.00 26.69
CA GLY A 468 -48.48 7.22 27.10
C GLY A 468 -48.49 6.72 28.55
N ASN A 469 -47.54 7.15 29.40
CA ASN A 469 -47.40 6.67 30.78
C ASN A 469 -47.38 7.78 31.85
N PHE A 470 -47.89 8.99 31.54
CA PHE A 470 -48.12 10.04 32.54
C PHE A 470 -49.61 10.35 32.66
N GLY A 471 -50.28 9.58 33.53
CA GLY A 471 -51.62 9.89 34.02
C GLY A 471 -51.62 11.20 34.80
N PHE A 472 -52.53 12.11 34.45
CA PHE A 472 -52.74 13.35 35.18
C PHE A 472 -54.19 13.56 35.65
N PHE A 473 -55.14 12.66 35.33
CA PHE A 473 -56.47 12.60 35.95
C PHE A 473 -57.02 11.18 35.84
N ASP A 474 -56.79 10.37 36.87
CA ASP A 474 -57.41 9.06 37.03
C ASP A 474 -58.81 9.30 37.64
N PHE A 475 -59.86 9.14 36.84
CA PHE A 475 -61.23 9.00 37.35
C PHE A 475 -61.44 7.51 37.63
N PRO A 476 -61.52 7.06 38.89
CA PRO A 476 -61.70 5.66 39.18
C PRO A 476 -63.17 5.27 38.98
N ASP A 477 -63.40 4.31 38.10
CA ASP A 477 -64.64 3.57 37.96
C ASP A 477 -65.00 2.90 39.29
N GLN A 478 -66.26 3.09 39.71
CA GLN A 478 -66.72 2.85 41.07
C GLN A 478 -67.63 1.60 41.12
N ARG A 479 -67.13 0.50 41.69
CA ARG A 479 -67.98 -0.52 42.33
C ARG A 479 -67.73 -0.56 43.85
N ARG A 480 -68.73 -0.04 44.58
CA ARG A 480 -69.15 -0.27 45.98
C ARG A 480 -68.15 -0.08 47.13
N GLY A 481 -68.45 0.89 48.00
CA GLY A 481 -67.96 0.90 49.39
C GLY A 481 -67.93 2.27 50.07
N ARG A 482 -69.02 2.64 50.73
CA ARG A 482 -69.31 3.89 51.48
C ARG A 482 -68.23 4.29 52.53
N ARG A 483 -67.61 5.48 52.39
CA ARG A 483 -67.45 6.51 53.46
C ARG A 483 -66.76 7.81 52.96
N ARG A 484 -67.54 8.90 53.04
CA ARG A 484 -67.26 10.36 53.15
C ARG A 484 -66.03 10.97 52.42
N SER A 485 -66.36 11.73 51.37
CA SER A 485 -65.53 12.69 50.66
C SER A 485 -65.12 13.88 51.53
N THR A 486 -63.84 14.20 51.58
CA THR A 486 -63.35 15.56 51.89
C THR A 486 -62.69 16.11 50.63
N THR A 487 -63.42 16.92 49.89
CA THR A 487 -62.93 17.62 48.69
C THR A 487 -61.91 18.66 49.13
N THR A 488 -60.63 18.36 49.00
CA THR A 488 -59.56 19.33 49.20
C THR A 488 -59.35 20.08 47.88
N TYR A 489 -59.80 21.32 47.82
CA TYR A 489 -59.49 22.22 46.71
C TYR A 489 -58.02 22.64 46.84
N PHE A 490 -57.16 22.14 45.95
CA PHE A 490 -55.81 22.67 45.79
C PHE A 490 -55.88 24.05 45.13
N TYR A 491 -55.59 25.08 45.92
CA TYR A 491 -55.29 26.43 45.45
C TYR A 491 -53.80 26.51 45.12
N PHE A 492 -53.49 26.91 43.89
CA PHE A 492 -52.22 27.55 43.54
C PHE A 492 -52.38 29.06 43.57
#